data_AF-A0A2H3IMZ1-F1
#
_entry.id   AF-A0A2H3IMZ1-F1
#
_cell.length_a   1.000
_cell.length_b   1.000
_cell.length_c   1.000
_cell.angle_alpha   90.00
_cell.angle_beta   90.00
_cell.angle_gamma   90.00
#
_symmetry.space_group_name_H-M   'P 1'
#
loop_
_entity.id
_entity.type
_entity.pdbx_description
1 polymer ?
#
loop_
_entity_poly.entity_id
_entity_poly.type
_entity_poly.pdbx_seq_one_letter_code
_entity_poly.pdbx_strand_id
1 'polypeptide(L)'
;MILGAAGVISARTGMNIVASTFLLPLGVIVYTVAGGLKAIFLTDYVHTLIVMVTLAFLTIKAINNPAITGLSSFYDGSIFSIKSKSSIIFGLVHSFGDFALVIMDTSFWQKGFAADTAATMVGTTTGLAAIALEKSSTCPTYPRGKGGAWALLLVVFMCVTSTTSAELIAVSSIPSFDIYRTYINPKVQDHQVIRVSHWTVVVFGIFASAFASALQYGEIDLNWMGYFLATIICPGMFPLAFTILWKKQSTAAATITPLLGLASGIAVWLGSAYAYSGELTVISTEPQLPYLLGALTSTFSSAIYSIVITYIKPDNFDWTVFLLLSKVRVESDDDNSTNSPVNGVKDLDSVTHPYLPQELKRMNLAATLAAIFSAFFMG
;
A
#
# COMPACT_ATOMS: atom_id res chain seq x y z
N MET A 1 3.60 -1.68 -10.65
CA MET A 1 3.36 -3.12 -10.92
C MET A 1 2.97 -3.42 -12.37
N ILE A 2 2.10 -2.62 -13.00
CA ILE A 2 1.67 -2.85 -14.40
C ILE A 2 2.86 -3.01 -15.36
N LEU A 3 3.86 -2.12 -15.28
CA LEU A 3 5.06 -2.19 -16.13
C LEU A 3 5.84 -3.51 -15.96
N GLY A 4 6.02 -3.98 -14.72
CA GLY A 4 6.73 -5.23 -14.45
C GLY A 4 5.98 -6.45 -14.97
N ALA A 5 4.65 -6.46 -14.80
CA ALA A 5 3.79 -7.50 -15.34
C ALA A 5 3.80 -7.52 -16.87
N ALA A 6 3.73 -6.34 -17.50
CA ALA A 6 3.82 -6.19 -18.94
C ALA A 6 5.16 -6.69 -19.48
N GLY A 7 6.26 -6.45 -18.77
CA GLY A 7 7.57 -7.01 -19.07
C GLY A 7 7.60 -8.55 -19.05
N VAL A 8 7.04 -9.17 -18.01
CA VAL A 8 6.94 -10.65 -17.90
C VAL A 8 6.06 -11.24 -19.01
N ILE A 9 4.93 -10.60 -19.30
CA ILE A 9 4.02 -11.04 -20.38
C ILE A 9 4.72 -10.93 -21.73
N SER A 10 5.33 -9.78 -22.03
CA SER A 10 6.09 -9.58 -23.27
C SER A 10 7.22 -10.60 -23.43
N ALA A 11 7.97 -10.87 -22.36
CA ALA A 11 9.06 -11.84 -22.38
C ALA A 11 8.59 -13.28 -22.68
N ARG A 12 7.31 -13.60 -22.41
CA ARG A 12 6.75 -14.94 -22.62
C ARG A 12 5.89 -15.08 -23.87
N THR A 13 5.12 -14.06 -24.24
CA THR A 13 4.18 -14.10 -25.37
C THR A 13 4.70 -13.38 -26.60
N GLY A 14 5.73 -12.54 -26.47
CA GLY A 14 6.20 -11.65 -27.54
C GLY A 14 5.26 -10.45 -27.79
N MET A 15 4.25 -10.25 -26.94
CA MET A 15 3.32 -9.12 -27.05
C MET A 15 4.04 -7.80 -26.77
N ASN A 16 3.72 -6.75 -27.52
CA ASN A 16 4.27 -5.43 -27.25
C ASN A 16 3.96 -4.98 -25.81
N ILE A 17 4.96 -4.43 -25.12
CA ILE A 17 4.86 -4.07 -23.69
C ILE A 17 3.81 -2.96 -23.49
N VAL A 18 3.74 -1.97 -24.40
CA VAL A 18 2.72 -0.91 -24.34
C VAL A 18 1.32 -1.51 -24.45
N ALA A 19 1.08 -2.38 -25.43
CA ALA A 19 -0.20 -3.07 -25.57
C ALA A 19 -0.56 -3.87 -24.31
N SER A 20 0.42 -4.54 -23.71
CA SER A 20 0.26 -5.29 -22.45
C SER A 20 -0.10 -4.38 -21.28
N THR A 21 0.54 -3.22 -21.17
CA THR A 21 0.29 -2.21 -20.13
C THR A 21 -1.16 -1.70 -20.16
N PHE A 22 -1.76 -1.53 -21.34
CA PHE A 22 -3.16 -1.11 -21.47
C PHE A 22 -4.16 -2.25 -21.28
N LEU A 23 -3.81 -3.47 -21.68
CA LEU A 23 -4.71 -4.63 -21.61
C LEU A 23 -4.86 -5.17 -20.19
N LEU A 24 -3.80 -5.10 -19.39
CA LEU A 24 -3.77 -5.55 -17.99
C LEU A 24 -4.88 -4.93 -17.10
N PRO A 25 -4.99 -3.60 -16.99
CA PRO A 25 -6.03 -2.97 -16.17
C PRO A 25 -7.41 -3.01 -16.83
N LEU A 26 -7.52 -3.26 -18.14
CA LEU A 26 -8.81 -3.25 -18.85
C LEU A 26 -9.81 -4.24 -18.23
N GLY A 27 -9.38 -5.48 -17.99
CA GLY A 27 -10.24 -6.49 -17.38
C GLY A 27 -10.71 -6.07 -15.98
N VAL A 28 -9.80 -5.44 -15.22
CA VAL A 28 -10.07 -4.89 -13.89
C VAL A 28 -11.12 -3.79 -13.94
N ILE A 29 -10.93 -2.81 -14.81
CA ILE A 29 -11.87 -1.70 -15.00
C ILE A 29 -13.27 -2.23 -15.32
N VAL A 30 -13.39 -3.23 -16.20
CA VAL A 30 -14.69 -3.78 -16.61
C VAL A 30 -15.43 -4.40 -15.43
N TYR A 31 -14.81 -5.28 -14.64
CA TYR A 31 -15.52 -5.91 -13.52
C TYR A 31 -15.71 -4.94 -12.34
N THR A 32 -14.80 -3.98 -12.14
CA THR A 32 -14.93 -2.92 -11.13
C THR A 32 -16.13 -2.02 -11.44
N VAL A 33 -16.30 -1.60 -12.69
CA VAL A 33 -17.46 -0.77 -13.11
C VAL A 33 -18.76 -1.57 -13.11
N ALA A 34 -18.72 -2.86 -13.47
CA ALA A 34 -19.91 -3.68 -13.52
C ALA A 34 -20.44 -4.09 -12.13
N GLY A 35 -19.54 -4.41 -11.19
CA GLY A 35 -19.92 -5.01 -9.92
C GLY A 35 -19.52 -4.24 -8.66
N GLY A 36 -18.81 -3.11 -8.81
CA GLY A 36 -18.41 -2.25 -7.70
C GLY A 36 -17.58 -2.99 -6.63
N LEU A 37 -17.69 -2.50 -5.39
CA LEU A 37 -16.88 -2.99 -4.27
C LEU A 37 -17.06 -4.51 -3.99
N LYS A 38 -18.28 -5.04 -4.15
CA LYS A 38 -18.57 -6.47 -3.91
C LYS A 38 -17.87 -7.39 -4.92
N ALA A 39 -17.91 -7.03 -6.21
CA ALA A 39 -17.22 -7.82 -7.23
C ALA A 39 -15.72 -7.84 -6.98
N ILE A 40 -15.16 -6.72 -6.52
CA ILE A 40 -13.72 -6.61 -6.28
C ILE A 40 -13.29 -7.49 -5.09
N PHE A 41 -14.04 -7.45 -3.98
CA PHE A 41 -13.77 -8.37 -2.87
C PHE A 41 -13.82 -9.84 -3.29
N LEU A 42 -14.80 -10.21 -4.12
CA LEU A 42 -14.93 -11.57 -4.63
C LEU A 42 -13.76 -11.93 -5.58
N THR A 43 -13.41 -11.05 -6.51
CA THR A 43 -12.30 -11.29 -7.44
C THR A 43 -10.97 -11.35 -6.71
N ASP A 44 -10.74 -10.52 -5.71
CA ASP A 44 -9.51 -10.53 -4.88
C ASP A 44 -9.37 -11.85 -4.13
N TYR A 45 -10.47 -12.39 -3.59
CA TYR A 45 -10.48 -13.70 -2.96
C TYR A 45 -10.12 -14.81 -3.98
N VAL A 46 -10.74 -14.78 -5.16
CA VAL A 46 -10.47 -15.76 -6.24
C VAL A 46 -9.02 -15.65 -6.74
N HIS A 47 -8.52 -14.45 -6.99
CA HIS A 47 -7.13 -14.21 -7.40
C HIS A 47 -6.16 -14.77 -6.35
N THR A 48 -6.38 -14.45 -5.08
CA THR A 48 -5.52 -14.89 -3.97
C THR A 48 -5.54 -16.40 -3.83
N LEU A 49 -6.71 -17.03 -3.93
CA LEU A 49 -6.85 -18.49 -3.88
C LEU A 49 -6.08 -19.15 -5.03
N ILE A 50 -6.22 -18.65 -6.26
CA ILE A 50 -5.51 -19.17 -7.42
C ILE A 50 -4.00 -19.03 -7.25
N VAL A 51 -3.53 -17.87 -6.77
CA VAL A 51 -2.12 -17.62 -6.48
C VAL A 51 -1.61 -18.58 -5.42
N MET A 52 -2.32 -18.74 -4.30
CA MET A 52 -1.91 -19.63 -3.19
C MET A 52 -1.83 -21.09 -3.62
N VAL A 53 -2.82 -21.59 -4.36
CA VAL A 53 -2.82 -22.97 -4.88
C VAL A 53 -1.65 -23.17 -5.86
N THR A 54 -1.44 -22.21 -6.76
CA THR A 54 -0.38 -22.30 -7.77
C THR A 54 1.01 -22.22 -7.12
N LEU A 55 1.21 -21.34 -6.15
CA LEU A 55 2.45 -21.23 -5.40
C LEU A 55 2.72 -22.47 -4.54
N ALA A 56 1.70 -23.03 -3.87
CA ALA A 56 1.83 -24.27 -3.13
C ALA A 56 2.28 -25.42 -4.06
N PHE A 57 1.65 -25.53 -5.24
CA PHE A 57 2.05 -26.51 -6.25
C PHE A 57 3.48 -26.31 -6.76
N LEU A 58 3.88 -25.07 -7.07
CA LEU A 58 5.24 -24.75 -7.50
C LEU A 58 6.27 -25.03 -6.40
N THR A 59 5.92 -24.76 -5.14
CA THR A 59 6.78 -24.99 -3.98
C THR A 59 6.99 -26.49 -3.76
N ILE A 60 5.93 -27.29 -3.79
CA ILE A 60 6.03 -28.77 -3.69
C ILE A 60 6.89 -29.33 -4.82
N LYS A 61 6.71 -28.82 -6.05
CA LYS A 61 7.56 -29.22 -7.19
C LYS A 61 9.02 -28.79 -7.05
N ALA A 62 9.27 -27.62 -6.47
CA ALA A 62 10.62 -27.13 -6.22
C ALA A 62 11.31 -28.02 -5.19
N ILE A 63 10.67 -28.30 -4.05
CA ILE A 63 11.22 -29.14 -2.98
C ILE A 63 11.49 -30.58 -3.46
N ASN A 64 10.62 -31.14 -4.30
CA ASN A 64 10.78 -32.48 -4.85
C ASN A 64 11.76 -32.55 -6.05
N ASN A 65 12.47 -31.46 -6.36
CA ASN A 65 13.45 -31.45 -7.44
C ASN A 65 14.74 -32.19 -7.00
N PRO A 66 15.22 -33.19 -7.75
CA PRO A 66 16.45 -33.93 -7.44
C PRO A 66 17.70 -33.04 -7.29
N ALA A 67 17.68 -31.82 -7.84
CA ALA A 67 18.76 -30.83 -7.71
C ALA A 67 18.78 -30.12 -6.35
N ILE A 68 17.71 -30.19 -5.55
CA ILE A 68 17.64 -29.60 -4.20
C ILE A 68 17.90 -30.71 -3.19
N THR A 69 19.18 -30.96 -2.90
CA THR A 69 19.61 -31.92 -1.87
C THR A 69 19.45 -31.30 -0.48
N GLY A 70 18.21 -31.26 0.01
CA GLY A 70 17.87 -30.84 1.38
C GLY A 70 17.98 -29.33 1.66
N LEU A 71 17.48 -28.93 2.84
CA LEU A 71 17.44 -27.54 3.29
C LEU A 71 18.84 -26.90 3.38
N SER A 72 19.88 -27.70 3.60
CA SER A 72 21.29 -27.27 3.66
C SER A 72 21.79 -26.66 2.35
N SER A 73 21.23 -27.05 1.19
CA SER A 73 21.59 -26.45 -0.10
C SER A 73 21.21 -24.96 -0.21
N PHE A 74 20.26 -24.49 0.61
CA PHE A 74 19.90 -23.07 0.71
C PHE A 74 20.84 -22.27 1.63
N TYR A 75 21.56 -22.95 2.53
CA TYR A 75 22.50 -22.31 3.46
C TYR A 75 23.86 -22.02 2.81
N ASP A 76 24.36 -22.93 1.96
CA ASP A 76 25.69 -22.80 1.35
C ASP A 76 25.73 -21.83 0.14
N GLY A 77 24.55 -21.47 -0.41
CA GLY A 77 24.41 -20.64 -1.62
C GLY A 77 24.16 -19.13 -1.40
N SER A 78 24.43 -18.58 -0.22
CA SER A 78 24.23 -17.15 0.12
C SER A 78 22.79 -16.62 0.07
N ILE A 79 21.75 -17.46 -0.08
CA ILE A 79 20.35 -17.02 -0.20
C ILE A 79 19.83 -16.40 1.11
N PHE A 80 20.32 -16.86 2.26
CA PHE A 80 20.10 -16.24 3.58
C PHE A 80 21.19 -15.24 3.99
N SER A 81 22.00 -14.73 3.05
CA SER A 81 23.08 -13.79 3.38
C SER A 81 22.52 -12.40 3.70
N ILE A 82 22.03 -12.24 4.93
CA ILE A 82 21.75 -10.96 5.60
C ILE A 82 23.07 -10.19 5.85
N LYS A 83 24.23 -10.78 5.56
CA LYS A 83 25.55 -10.19 5.81
C LYS A 83 26.01 -9.15 4.77
N SER A 84 25.39 -9.11 3.58
CA SER A 84 25.78 -8.14 2.55
C SER A 84 25.26 -6.74 2.87
N LYS A 85 26.13 -5.72 2.74
CA LYS A 85 25.74 -4.31 2.91
C LYS A 85 24.56 -3.94 2.00
N SER A 86 24.55 -4.42 0.76
CA SER A 86 23.44 -4.19 -0.18
C SER A 86 22.14 -4.85 0.26
N SER A 87 22.19 -6.04 0.86
CA SER A 87 21.00 -6.71 1.39
C SER A 87 20.40 -5.98 2.59
N ILE A 88 21.24 -5.42 3.47
CA ILE A 88 20.80 -4.63 4.62
C ILE A 88 20.13 -3.33 4.15
N ILE A 89 20.76 -2.61 3.22
CA ILE A 89 20.19 -1.37 2.65
C ILE A 89 18.87 -1.67 1.94
N PHE A 90 18.83 -2.72 1.11
CA PHE A 90 17.62 -3.18 0.45
C PHE A 90 16.50 -3.48 1.45
N GLY A 91 16.83 -4.23 2.52
CA GLY A 91 15.89 -4.61 3.57
C GLY A 91 15.37 -3.41 4.35
N LEU A 92 16.22 -2.44 4.70
CA LEU A 92 15.79 -1.21 5.38
C LEU A 92 14.84 -0.39 4.51
N VAL A 93 15.19 -0.15 3.23
CA VAL A 93 14.34 0.64 2.33
C VAL A 93 12.97 -0.02 2.14
N HIS A 94 12.93 -1.35 1.95
CA HIS A 94 11.65 -2.05 1.82
C HIS A 94 10.87 -2.10 3.12
N SER A 95 11.51 -2.32 4.27
CA SER A 95 10.80 -2.32 5.55
C SER A 95 10.09 -0.99 5.81
N PHE A 96 10.76 0.15 5.61
CA PHE A 96 10.12 1.46 5.77
C PHE A 96 9.08 1.74 4.69
N GLY A 97 9.38 1.40 3.42
CA GLY A 97 8.46 1.60 2.30
C GLY A 97 7.17 0.79 2.45
N ASP A 98 7.28 -0.51 2.72
CA ASP A 98 6.15 -1.41 2.88
C ASP A 98 5.33 -1.06 4.13
N PHE A 99 6.00 -0.70 5.24
CA PHE A 99 5.31 -0.28 6.45
C PHE A 99 4.54 1.04 6.25
N ALA A 100 5.15 2.02 5.58
CA ALA A 100 4.47 3.26 5.22
C ALA A 100 3.29 3.00 4.26
N LEU A 101 3.46 2.08 3.31
CA LEU A 101 2.40 1.66 2.40
C LEU A 101 1.20 1.08 3.17
N VAL A 102 1.41 0.14 4.09
CA VAL A 102 0.32 -0.42 4.91
C VAL A 102 -0.42 0.64 5.73
N ILE A 103 0.32 1.60 6.30
CA ILE A 103 -0.26 2.65 7.14
C ILE A 103 -1.02 3.69 6.32
N MET A 104 -0.52 4.07 5.14
CA MET A 104 -1.06 5.19 4.37
C MET A 104 -2.00 4.79 3.24
N ASP A 105 -1.95 3.54 2.78
CA ASP A 105 -2.78 3.08 1.68
C ASP A 105 -4.20 2.78 2.17
N THR A 106 -5.13 3.61 1.71
CA THR A 106 -6.57 3.50 1.96
C THR A 106 -7.16 2.14 1.57
N SER A 107 -6.57 1.39 0.63
CA SER A 107 -7.06 0.08 0.21
C SER A 107 -6.99 -0.94 1.36
N PHE A 108 -5.94 -0.91 2.19
CA PHE A 108 -5.81 -1.77 3.36
C PHE A 108 -6.82 -1.42 4.44
N TRP A 109 -7.04 -0.12 4.68
CA TRP A 109 -8.02 0.34 5.65
C TRP A 109 -9.44 -0.03 5.26
N GLN A 110 -9.81 0.15 3.99
CA GLN A 110 -11.13 -0.25 3.47
C GLN A 110 -11.40 -1.73 3.67
N LYS A 111 -10.39 -2.58 3.41
CA LYS A 111 -10.47 -4.02 3.63
C LYS A 111 -10.54 -4.37 5.12
N GLY A 112 -9.76 -3.68 5.96
CA GLY A 112 -9.77 -3.84 7.41
C GLY A 112 -11.12 -3.49 8.05
N PHE A 113 -11.76 -2.41 7.62
CA PHE A 113 -13.08 -2.01 8.11
C PHE A 113 -14.22 -2.90 7.60
N ALA A 114 -14.02 -3.58 6.47
CA ALA A 114 -14.97 -4.55 5.94
C ALA A 114 -14.85 -5.95 6.57
N ALA A 115 -13.74 -6.23 7.27
CA ALA A 115 -13.50 -7.51 7.95
C ALA A 115 -14.10 -7.51 9.37
N ASP A 116 -14.71 -8.62 9.77
CA ASP A 116 -15.15 -8.82 11.14
C ASP A 116 -13.94 -9.00 12.08
N THR A 117 -14.03 -8.47 13.30
CA THR A 117 -12.93 -8.34 14.28
C THR A 117 -12.24 -9.65 14.66
N ALA A 118 -12.86 -10.79 14.37
CA ALA A 118 -12.34 -12.14 14.64
C ALA A 118 -11.41 -12.70 13.54
N ALA A 119 -11.27 -12.06 12.37
CA ALA A 119 -10.61 -12.65 11.20
C ALA A 119 -9.24 -12.01 10.83
N THR A 120 -8.68 -11.15 11.67
CA THR A 120 -7.67 -10.14 11.25
C THR A 120 -6.21 -10.59 11.29
N MET A 121 -5.87 -11.87 11.47
CA MET A 121 -4.46 -12.24 11.60
C MET A 121 -4.17 -13.60 10.99
N VAL A 122 -3.64 -13.62 9.76
CA VAL A 122 -2.58 -14.54 9.27
C VAL A 122 -2.25 -14.12 7.83
N GLY A 123 -0.99 -13.77 7.56
CA GLY A 123 -0.55 -13.68 6.16
C GLY A 123 0.83 -13.08 5.93
N THR A 124 1.92 -13.82 6.18
CA THR A 124 3.18 -13.62 5.44
C THR A 124 4.15 -14.78 5.64
N THR A 125 4.32 -15.66 4.64
CA THR A 125 5.55 -16.48 4.46
C THR A 125 5.77 -17.04 3.05
N THR A 126 4.83 -16.92 2.10
CA THR A 126 4.87 -17.74 0.86
C THR A 126 5.58 -17.10 -0.35
N GLY A 127 5.92 -15.80 -0.33
CA GLY A 127 6.50 -15.10 -1.49
C GLY A 127 8.03 -15.23 -1.65
N LEU A 128 8.76 -15.47 -0.55
CA LEU A 128 10.22 -15.42 -0.54
C LEU A 128 10.90 -16.60 -1.27
N ALA A 129 10.21 -17.74 -1.37
CA ALA A 129 10.73 -18.95 -2.02
C ALA A 129 10.79 -18.83 -3.55
N ALA A 130 9.94 -18.00 -4.17
CA ALA A 130 9.89 -17.84 -5.63
C ALA A 130 11.00 -16.91 -6.14
N ILE A 131 11.32 -15.83 -5.41
CA ILE A 131 12.36 -14.86 -5.77
C ILE A 131 13.77 -15.43 -5.52
N ALA A 132 13.92 -16.30 -4.52
CA ALA A 132 15.19 -16.95 -4.19
C ALA A 132 15.76 -17.85 -5.31
N LEU A 133 14.90 -18.37 -6.20
CA LEU A 133 15.32 -19.27 -7.26
C LEU A 133 15.77 -18.56 -8.55
N GLU A 134 15.45 -17.27 -8.73
CA GLU A 134 15.78 -16.52 -9.94
C GLU A 134 17.26 -16.04 -9.96
N LYS A 135 17.88 -15.88 -8.79
CA LYS A 135 19.28 -15.38 -8.67
C LYS A 135 20.35 -16.45 -8.41
N SER A 136 20.01 -17.73 -8.36
CA SER A 136 20.99 -18.80 -8.12
C SER A 136 21.65 -19.31 -9.42
N SER A 137 22.97 -19.42 -9.44
CA SER A 137 23.74 -20.05 -10.54
C SER A 137 23.46 -21.54 -10.72
N THR A 138 22.71 -22.15 -9.79
CA THR A 138 22.30 -23.55 -9.79
C THR A 138 20.97 -23.78 -10.54
N CYS A 139 20.24 -22.72 -10.91
CA CYS A 139 18.98 -22.85 -11.66
C CYS A 139 18.67 -21.64 -12.55
N PRO A 140 19.38 -21.44 -13.68
CA PRO A 140 19.20 -20.24 -14.50
C PRO A 140 17.90 -20.22 -15.31
N THR A 141 17.11 -21.31 -15.32
CA THR A 141 15.90 -21.42 -16.16
C THR A 141 14.99 -22.55 -15.67
N TYR A 142 14.18 -22.33 -14.63
CA TYR A 142 13.11 -23.26 -14.27
C TYR A 142 11.81 -22.50 -13.91
N PRO A 143 10.62 -22.96 -14.36
CA PRO A 143 10.36 -24.26 -14.98
C PRO A 143 10.39 -24.21 -16.52
N ARG A 144 11.32 -24.95 -17.11
CA ARG A 144 11.36 -25.26 -18.56
C ARG A 144 10.40 -26.39 -18.95
N GLY A 145 9.32 -26.58 -18.19
CA GLY A 145 8.14 -27.34 -18.62
C GLY A 145 7.07 -26.36 -19.09
N LYS A 146 6.42 -26.62 -20.23
CA LYS A 146 5.35 -25.76 -20.77
C LYS A 146 4.39 -25.30 -19.66
N GLY A 147 3.97 -26.21 -18.76
CA GLY A 147 3.05 -25.88 -17.67
C GLY A 147 3.58 -24.96 -16.56
N GLY A 148 4.88 -24.98 -16.24
CA GLY A 148 5.39 -24.20 -15.10
C GLY A 148 5.67 -22.72 -15.42
N ALA A 149 6.13 -22.43 -16.64
CA ALA A 149 6.24 -21.05 -17.11
C ALA A 149 4.86 -20.37 -17.27
N TRP A 150 3.85 -21.13 -17.70
CA TRP A 150 2.46 -20.65 -17.72
C TRP A 150 1.88 -20.49 -16.32
N ALA A 151 2.24 -21.35 -15.36
CA ALA A 151 1.85 -21.19 -13.96
C ALA A 151 2.45 -19.91 -13.33
N LEU A 152 3.71 -19.58 -13.61
CA LEU A 152 4.32 -18.32 -13.15
C LEU A 152 3.67 -17.10 -13.80
N LEU A 153 3.41 -17.15 -15.11
CA LEU A 153 2.69 -16.07 -15.80
C LEU A 153 1.29 -15.88 -15.21
N LEU A 154 0.58 -16.97 -14.91
CA LEU A 154 -0.72 -16.94 -14.27
C LEU A 154 -0.63 -16.33 -12.86
N VAL A 155 0.38 -16.69 -12.05
CA VAL A 155 0.60 -16.06 -10.74
C VAL A 155 0.83 -14.56 -10.90
N VAL A 156 1.74 -14.14 -11.79
CA VAL A 156 2.02 -12.72 -12.03
C VAL A 156 0.77 -11.99 -12.49
N PHE A 157 0.00 -12.56 -13.42
CA PHE A 157 -1.25 -11.99 -13.89
C PHE A 157 -2.27 -11.83 -12.76
N MET A 158 -2.51 -12.88 -11.97
CA MET A 158 -3.47 -12.86 -10.86
C MET A 158 -3.05 -11.92 -9.72
N CYS A 159 -1.75 -11.85 -9.40
CA CYS A 159 -1.23 -10.89 -8.43
C CYS A 159 -1.47 -9.46 -8.90
N VAL A 160 -1.14 -9.16 -10.15
CA VAL A 160 -1.23 -7.80 -10.70
C VAL A 160 -2.67 -7.37 -10.86
N THR A 161 -3.58 -8.25 -11.29
CA THR A 161 -5.02 -7.91 -11.36
C THR A 161 -5.59 -7.64 -9.98
N SER A 162 -5.21 -8.42 -8.96
CA SER A 162 -5.61 -8.24 -7.55
C SER A 162 -5.08 -6.94 -6.93
N THR A 163 -3.83 -6.58 -7.19
CA THR A 163 -3.31 -5.28 -6.73
C THR A 163 -3.98 -4.13 -7.48
N THR A 164 -4.15 -4.26 -8.80
CA THR A 164 -4.74 -3.20 -9.63
C THR A 164 -6.20 -2.92 -9.23
N SER A 165 -6.98 -3.94 -8.85
CA SER A 165 -8.36 -3.74 -8.37
C SER A 165 -8.39 -2.99 -7.04
N ALA A 166 -7.54 -3.36 -6.09
CA ALA A 166 -7.46 -2.69 -4.79
C ALA A 166 -7.11 -1.19 -4.94
N GLU A 167 -6.10 -0.90 -5.76
CA GLU A 167 -5.65 0.48 -6.02
C GLU A 167 -6.70 1.31 -6.77
N LEU A 168 -7.39 0.70 -7.76
CA LEU A 168 -8.44 1.41 -8.49
C LEU A 168 -9.61 1.80 -7.58
N ILE A 169 -9.98 0.97 -6.60
CA ILE A 169 -11.00 1.36 -5.61
C ILE A 169 -10.48 2.52 -4.76
N ALA A 170 -9.30 2.35 -4.18
CA ALA A 170 -8.67 3.34 -3.30
C ALA A 170 -8.67 4.71 -3.97
N VAL A 171 -8.13 4.78 -5.18
CA VAL A 171 -8.07 6.02 -5.98
C VAL A 171 -9.47 6.51 -6.35
N SER A 172 -10.42 5.63 -6.67
CA SER A 172 -11.79 6.07 -7.01
C SER A 172 -12.54 6.67 -5.82
N SER A 173 -12.20 6.26 -4.59
CA SER A 173 -12.85 6.73 -3.37
C SER A 173 -12.52 8.18 -3.05
N ILE A 174 -11.31 8.65 -3.43
CA ILE A 174 -10.86 10.01 -3.14
C ILE A 174 -11.70 11.05 -3.92
N PRO A 175 -11.82 11.03 -5.27
CA PRO A 175 -12.66 12.01 -5.94
C PRO A 175 -14.15 11.87 -5.64
N SER A 176 -14.63 10.66 -5.33
CA SER A 176 -16.06 10.42 -5.09
C SER A 176 -16.51 10.83 -3.69
N PHE A 177 -15.82 10.39 -2.64
CA PHE A 177 -16.17 10.71 -1.25
C PHE A 177 -15.48 11.99 -0.76
N ASP A 178 -14.17 12.13 -0.98
CA ASP A 178 -13.43 13.24 -0.39
C ASP A 178 -13.66 14.55 -1.14
N ILE A 179 -13.79 14.51 -2.47
CA ILE A 179 -13.99 15.72 -3.30
C ILE A 179 -15.47 15.95 -3.60
N TYR A 180 -16.12 15.00 -4.29
CA TYR A 180 -17.46 15.22 -4.83
C TYR A 180 -18.52 15.31 -3.73
N ARG A 181 -18.52 14.38 -2.77
CA ARG A 181 -19.47 14.40 -1.65
C ARG A 181 -19.16 15.54 -0.66
N THR A 182 -17.90 15.86 -0.37
CA THR A 182 -17.58 16.88 0.64
C THR A 182 -17.70 18.31 0.11
N TYR A 183 -17.19 18.60 -1.09
CA TYR A 183 -17.03 19.97 -1.59
C TYR A 183 -17.99 20.34 -2.71
N ILE A 184 -18.32 19.41 -3.62
CA ILE A 184 -19.12 19.73 -4.82
C ILE A 184 -20.62 19.64 -4.51
N ASN A 185 -21.07 18.52 -3.94
CA ASN A 185 -22.47 18.32 -3.59
C ASN A 185 -22.64 17.55 -2.27
N PRO A 186 -22.71 18.26 -1.13
CA PRO A 186 -22.91 17.66 0.20
C PRO A 186 -24.21 16.89 0.40
N LYS A 187 -25.19 17.07 -0.48
CA LYS A 187 -26.52 16.41 -0.41
C LYS A 187 -26.69 15.32 -1.47
N VAL A 188 -25.58 14.86 -2.05
CA VAL A 188 -25.56 13.84 -3.10
C VAL A 188 -26.14 12.50 -2.61
N GLN A 189 -26.94 11.86 -3.45
CA GLN A 189 -27.39 10.47 -3.22
C GLN A 189 -26.30 9.46 -3.62
N ASP A 190 -26.26 8.32 -2.94
CA ASP A 190 -25.18 7.32 -3.11
C ASP A 190 -25.03 6.81 -4.56
N HIS A 191 -26.12 6.75 -5.33
CA HIS A 191 -26.09 6.33 -6.73
C HIS A 191 -25.24 7.26 -7.63
N GLN A 192 -25.18 8.56 -7.31
CA GLN A 192 -24.37 9.54 -8.05
C GLN A 192 -22.90 9.43 -7.63
N VAL A 193 -22.64 9.20 -6.35
CA VAL A 193 -21.27 8.97 -5.83
C VAL A 193 -20.64 7.75 -6.48
N ILE A 194 -21.40 6.64 -6.60
CA ILE A 194 -20.96 5.42 -7.29
C ILE A 194 -20.65 5.71 -8.76
N ARG A 195 -21.46 6.53 -9.44
CA ARG A 195 -21.22 6.91 -10.84
C ARG A 195 -19.91 7.69 -11.01
N VAL A 196 -19.62 8.61 -10.09
CA VAL A 196 -18.35 9.36 -10.08
C VAL A 196 -17.18 8.42 -9.82
N SER A 197 -17.33 7.46 -8.90
CA SER A 197 -16.31 6.43 -8.66
C SER A 197 -16.04 5.60 -9.92
N HIS A 198 -17.07 5.10 -10.62
CA HIS A 198 -16.89 4.33 -11.87
C HIS A 198 -16.18 5.14 -12.96
N TRP A 199 -16.54 6.41 -13.16
CA TRP A 199 -15.82 7.28 -14.09
C TRP A 199 -14.36 7.49 -13.68
N THR A 200 -14.10 7.65 -12.39
CA THR A 200 -12.74 7.81 -11.85
C THR A 200 -11.90 6.56 -12.12
N VAL A 201 -12.45 5.35 -11.94
CA VAL A 201 -11.76 4.08 -12.24
C VAL A 201 -11.33 4.02 -13.71
N VAL A 202 -12.24 4.34 -14.64
CA VAL A 202 -11.95 4.31 -16.08
C VAL A 202 -10.84 5.31 -16.44
N VAL A 203 -10.99 6.57 -16.00
CA VAL A 203 -10.03 7.64 -16.30
C VAL A 203 -8.66 7.32 -15.69
N PHE A 204 -8.63 6.90 -14.43
CA PHE A 204 -7.38 6.57 -13.76
C PHE A 204 -6.71 5.35 -14.36
N GLY A 205 -7.46 4.31 -14.75
CA GLY A 205 -6.89 3.14 -15.41
C GLY A 205 -6.21 3.46 -16.75
N ILE A 206 -6.83 4.35 -17.55
CA ILE A 206 -6.21 4.85 -18.79
C ILE A 206 -4.98 5.70 -18.48
N PHE A 207 -5.08 6.61 -17.51
CA PHE A 207 -3.96 7.46 -17.07
C PHE A 207 -2.78 6.62 -16.57
N ALA A 208 -3.01 5.65 -15.69
CA ALA A 208 -1.98 4.77 -15.14
C ALA A 208 -1.30 3.95 -16.23
N SER A 209 -2.05 3.48 -17.24
CA SER A 209 -1.50 2.76 -18.40
C SER A 209 -0.63 3.67 -19.28
N ALA A 210 -1.09 4.89 -19.54
CA ALA A 210 -0.34 5.88 -20.30
C ALA A 210 0.94 6.31 -19.55
N PHE A 211 0.84 6.55 -18.24
CA PHE A 211 1.97 6.91 -17.40
C PHE A 211 2.99 5.78 -17.32
N ALA A 212 2.56 4.53 -17.13
CA ALA A 212 3.44 3.37 -17.16
C ALA A 212 4.15 3.20 -18.51
N SER A 213 3.46 3.49 -19.62
CA SER A 213 4.06 3.49 -20.96
C SER A 213 5.10 4.60 -21.12
N ALA A 214 4.84 5.80 -20.58
CA ALA A 214 5.80 6.90 -20.58
C ALA A 214 7.08 6.58 -19.77
N LEU A 215 6.92 5.97 -18.59
CA LEU A 215 8.05 5.53 -17.75
C LEU A 215 8.90 4.48 -18.46
N GLN A 216 8.27 3.61 -19.25
CA GLN A 216 8.99 2.63 -20.04
C GLN A 216 9.86 3.27 -21.13
N TYR A 217 9.34 4.27 -21.84
CA TYR A 217 10.12 5.03 -22.82
C TYR A 217 11.23 5.86 -22.16
N GLY A 218 11.08 6.21 -20.89
CA GLY A 218 12.13 6.84 -20.07
C GLY A 218 13.20 5.88 -19.57
N GLU A 219 13.20 4.61 -20.00
CA GLU A 219 14.14 3.56 -19.57
C GLU A 219 14.21 3.39 -18.04
N ILE A 220 13.08 3.61 -17.36
CA ILE A 220 12.99 3.48 -15.90
C ILE A 220 12.71 2.02 -15.53
N ASP A 221 13.69 1.41 -14.86
CA ASP A 221 13.59 0.04 -14.38
C ASP A 221 12.75 -0.12 -13.11
N LEU A 222 12.33 -1.36 -12.83
CA LEU A 222 11.53 -1.70 -11.65
C LEU A 222 12.25 -1.39 -10.33
N ASN A 223 13.58 -1.50 -10.31
CA ASN A 223 14.37 -1.17 -9.11
C ASN A 223 14.28 0.32 -8.81
N TRP A 224 14.47 1.17 -9.83
CA TRP A 224 14.33 2.61 -9.71
C TRP A 224 12.93 2.98 -9.21
N MET A 225 11.88 2.38 -9.79
CA MET A 225 10.50 2.60 -9.39
C MET A 225 10.23 2.22 -7.93
N GLY A 226 10.73 1.05 -7.49
CA GLY A 226 10.52 0.54 -6.14
C GLY A 226 11.14 1.47 -5.09
N TYR A 227 12.36 1.94 -5.33
CA TYR A 227 13.04 2.84 -4.40
C TYR A 227 12.51 4.28 -4.43
N PHE A 228 12.10 4.77 -5.60
CA PHE A 228 11.45 6.07 -5.75
C PHE A 228 10.14 6.13 -4.95
N LEU A 229 9.30 5.09 -5.03
CA LEU A 229 8.04 5.00 -4.30
C LEU A 229 8.24 5.09 -2.78
N ALA A 230 9.26 4.41 -2.25
CA ALA A 230 9.57 4.47 -0.81
C ALA A 230 9.84 5.92 -0.35
N THR A 231 10.53 6.72 -1.16
CA THR A 231 10.83 8.12 -0.81
C THR A 231 9.58 9.00 -0.77
N ILE A 232 8.61 8.73 -1.64
CA ILE A 232 7.38 9.53 -1.77
C ILE A 232 6.33 9.16 -0.72
N ILE A 233 6.22 7.89 -0.35
CA ILE A 233 5.15 7.39 0.53
C ILE A 233 5.51 7.61 2.00
N CYS A 234 6.78 7.44 2.37
CA CYS A 234 7.25 7.53 3.75
C CYS A 234 6.90 8.80 4.58
N PRO A 235 6.88 10.04 4.04
CA PRO A 235 6.76 11.23 4.88
C PRO A 235 5.41 11.40 5.57
N GLY A 236 4.33 10.75 5.11
CA GLY A 236 3.03 10.82 5.79
C GLY A 236 2.87 9.83 6.96
N MET A 237 3.81 8.90 7.12
CA MET A 237 3.71 7.79 8.07
C MET A 237 3.57 8.25 9.53
N PHE A 238 4.50 9.08 10.00
CA PHE A 238 4.46 9.59 11.38
C PHE A 238 3.36 10.64 11.61
N PRO A 239 3.14 11.63 10.73
CA PRO A 239 2.03 12.56 10.89
C PRO A 239 0.67 11.86 11.00
N LEU A 240 0.43 10.79 10.23
CA LEU A 240 -0.80 10.01 10.32
C LEU A 240 -0.90 9.25 11.65
N ALA A 241 0.18 8.60 12.08
CA ALA A 241 0.22 7.91 13.37
C ALA A 241 -0.03 8.87 14.54
N PHE A 242 0.58 10.07 14.51
CA PHE A 242 0.31 11.12 15.48
C PHE A 242 -1.13 11.61 15.42
N THR A 243 -1.78 11.58 14.26
CA THR A 243 -3.16 12.10 14.15
C THR A 243 -4.09 11.23 14.98
N ILE A 244 -3.83 9.92 15.00
CA ILE A 244 -4.62 8.93 15.75
C ILE A 244 -4.21 8.88 17.24
N LEU A 245 -2.91 8.95 17.54
CA LEU A 245 -2.39 8.68 18.89
C LEU A 245 -2.19 9.94 19.74
N TRP A 246 -2.02 11.11 19.12
CA TRP A 246 -1.65 12.34 19.80
C TRP A 246 -2.77 13.38 19.73
N LYS A 247 -3.58 13.43 20.79
CA LYS A 247 -4.71 14.37 20.95
C LYS A 247 -4.37 15.84 20.66
N LYS A 248 -3.10 16.22 20.85
CA LYS A 248 -2.65 17.61 20.71
C LYS A 248 -2.09 17.97 19.33
N GLN A 249 -1.99 17.02 18.40
CA GLN A 249 -1.39 17.30 17.10
C GLN A 249 -2.15 18.41 16.37
N SER A 250 -1.41 19.39 15.86
CA SER A 250 -2.01 20.49 15.12
C SER A 250 -2.50 20.06 13.74
N THR A 251 -3.62 20.62 13.31
CA THR A 251 -4.10 20.52 11.92
C THR A 251 -3.05 20.97 10.88
N ALA A 252 -2.27 22.01 11.20
CA ALA A 252 -1.17 22.47 10.36
C ALA A 252 -0.01 21.46 10.35
N ALA A 253 0.27 20.81 11.48
CA ALA A 253 1.28 19.76 11.56
C ALA A 253 0.87 18.55 10.70
N ALA A 254 -0.38 18.10 10.76
CA ALA A 254 -0.84 16.94 9.99
C ALA A 254 -0.78 17.17 8.47
N THR A 255 -0.95 18.40 7.99
CA THR A 255 -1.05 18.72 6.55
C THR A 255 0.26 19.18 5.91
N ILE A 256 1.03 20.02 6.59
CA ILE A 256 2.23 20.66 6.02
C ILE A 256 3.46 19.76 6.17
N THR A 257 3.52 18.96 7.23
CA THR A 257 4.73 18.19 7.56
C THR A 257 5.02 17.06 6.59
N PRO A 258 4.03 16.32 6.04
CA PRO A 258 4.31 15.34 4.98
C PRO A 258 4.90 16.01 3.73
N LEU A 259 4.44 17.21 3.37
CA LEU A 259 4.93 17.95 2.20
C LEU A 259 6.37 18.44 2.41
N LEU A 260 6.69 18.96 3.60
CA LEU A 260 8.05 19.36 3.95
C LEU A 260 8.99 18.15 4.03
N GLY A 261 8.52 17.05 4.61
CA GLY A 261 9.28 15.80 4.66
C GLY A 261 9.61 15.29 3.26
N LEU A 262 8.62 15.28 2.37
CA LEU A 262 8.81 14.90 0.97
C LEU A 262 9.84 15.80 0.26
N ALA A 263 9.73 17.12 0.43
CA ALA A 263 10.67 18.06 -0.16
C ALA A 263 12.11 17.82 0.33
N SER A 264 12.29 17.61 1.64
CA SER A 264 13.58 17.26 2.24
C SER A 264 14.11 15.92 1.74
N GLY A 265 13.24 14.91 1.60
CA GLY A 265 13.59 13.59 1.06
C GLY A 265 14.07 13.64 -0.39
N ILE A 266 13.33 14.33 -1.26
CA ILE A 266 13.72 14.54 -2.66
C ILE A 266 15.03 15.33 -2.76
N ALA A 267 15.20 16.38 -1.95
CA ALA A 267 16.43 17.17 -1.94
C ALA A 267 17.65 16.34 -1.53
N VAL A 268 17.55 15.50 -0.49
CA VAL A 268 18.65 14.62 -0.06
C VAL A 268 18.90 13.50 -1.06
N TRP A 269 17.87 12.92 -1.65
CA TRP A 269 18.02 11.89 -2.68
C TRP A 269 18.77 12.42 -3.90
N LEU A 270 18.30 13.51 -4.51
CA LEU A 270 18.94 14.10 -5.69
C LEU A 270 20.30 14.71 -5.34
N GLY A 271 20.43 15.35 -4.18
CA GLY A 271 21.68 15.93 -3.72
C GLY A 271 22.76 14.88 -3.48
N SER A 272 22.41 13.73 -2.89
CA SER A 272 23.34 12.62 -2.70
C SER A 272 23.68 11.91 -4.01
N ALA A 273 22.70 11.71 -4.90
CA ALA A 273 22.95 11.18 -6.25
C ALA A 273 23.96 12.05 -7.02
N TYR A 274 23.78 13.38 -6.98
CA TYR A 274 24.72 14.32 -7.58
C TYR A 274 26.10 14.30 -6.90
N ALA A 275 26.16 14.22 -5.56
CA ALA A 275 27.41 14.19 -4.83
C ALA A 275 28.26 12.93 -5.12
N TYR A 276 27.61 11.78 -5.36
CA TYR A 276 28.31 10.54 -5.66
C TYR A 276 28.68 10.38 -7.14
N SER A 277 27.84 10.84 -8.06
CA SER A 277 28.01 10.59 -9.49
C SER A 277 28.46 11.82 -10.29
N GLY A 278 28.38 13.04 -9.74
CA GLY A 278 28.73 14.29 -10.40
C GLY A 278 27.72 14.77 -11.45
N GLU A 279 26.74 13.95 -11.83
CA GLU A 279 25.68 14.24 -12.80
C GLU A 279 24.32 13.66 -12.35
N LEU A 280 23.22 14.26 -12.81
CA LEU A 280 21.86 13.81 -12.52
C LEU A 280 21.27 13.10 -13.76
N THR A 281 21.24 11.77 -13.71
CA THR A 281 20.67 10.88 -14.72
C THR A 281 19.85 9.77 -14.02
N VAL A 282 19.08 9.00 -14.78
CA VAL A 282 18.35 7.83 -14.25
C VAL A 282 19.33 6.85 -13.58
N ILE A 283 20.50 6.66 -14.19
CA ILE A 283 21.55 5.76 -13.69
C ILE A 283 22.19 6.30 -12.41
N SER A 284 22.41 7.61 -12.29
CA SER A 284 23.00 8.17 -11.06
C SER A 284 22.03 8.22 -9.88
N THR A 285 20.73 8.18 -10.16
CA THR A 285 19.69 8.14 -9.13
C THR A 285 19.34 6.71 -8.71
N GLU A 286 19.68 5.70 -9.51
CA GLU A 286 19.46 4.26 -9.23
C GLU A 286 20.22 3.64 -8.03
N PRO A 287 21.41 4.14 -7.58
CA PRO A 287 22.14 3.49 -6.52
C PRO A 287 21.36 3.46 -5.20
N GLN A 288 21.47 2.33 -4.48
CA GLN A 288 20.70 2.05 -3.27
C GLN A 288 20.94 3.06 -2.13
N LEU A 289 22.13 3.65 -2.05
CA LEU A 289 22.53 4.52 -0.95
C LEU A 289 21.84 5.89 -1.00
N PRO A 290 21.87 6.65 -2.12
CA PRO A 290 21.04 7.84 -2.31
C PRO A 290 19.58 7.65 -1.94
N TYR A 291 18.99 6.50 -2.33
CA TYR A 291 17.60 6.18 -2.02
C TYR A 291 17.35 5.99 -0.53
N LEU A 292 18.21 5.23 0.15
CA LEU A 292 18.08 5.05 1.59
C LEU A 292 18.14 6.40 2.31
N LEU A 293 19.06 7.27 1.92
CA LEU A 293 19.19 8.60 2.52
C LEU A 293 17.95 9.46 2.24
N GLY A 294 17.43 9.43 1.00
CA GLY A 294 16.19 10.12 0.64
C GLY A 294 15.00 9.63 1.44
N ALA A 295 14.78 8.32 1.49
CA ALA A 295 13.69 7.69 2.21
C ALA A 295 13.76 7.99 3.71
N LEU A 296 14.90 7.74 4.37
CA LEU A 296 15.08 8.03 5.80
C LEU A 296 14.87 9.51 6.10
N THR A 297 15.42 10.41 5.29
CA THR A 297 15.23 11.85 5.47
C THR A 297 13.75 12.20 5.35
N SER A 298 13.07 11.69 4.32
CA SER A 298 11.64 11.92 4.11
C SER A 298 10.80 11.50 5.32
N THR A 299 11.04 10.28 5.83
CA THR A 299 10.34 9.71 6.98
C THR A 299 10.58 10.51 8.26
N PHE A 300 11.85 10.70 8.65
CA PHE A 300 12.20 11.22 9.96
C PHE A 300 12.13 12.75 10.04
N SER A 301 12.41 13.46 8.94
CA SER A 301 12.25 14.92 8.93
C SER A 301 10.79 15.32 9.11
N SER A 302 9.86 14.59 8.48
CA SER A 302 8.41 14.79 8.67
C SER A 302 7.99 14.59 10.14
N ALA A 303 8.51 13.56 10.80
CA ALA A 303 8.26 13.32 12.23
C ALA A 303 8.74 14.50 13.09
N ILE A 304 9.95 14.99 12.85
CA ILE A 304 10.52 16.13 13.57
C ILE A 304 9.69 17.39 13.33
N TYR A 305 9.33 17.69 12.07
CA TYR A 305 8.50 18.85 11.74
C TYR A 305 7.14 18.77 12.43
N SER A 306 6.51 17.59 12.46
CA SER A 306 5.22 17.39 13.12
C SER A 306 5.30 17.64 14.63
N ILE A 307 6.36 17.18 15.28
CA ILE A 307 6.58 17.44 16.70
C ILE A 307 6.77 18.94 16.95
N VAL A 308 7.65 19.59 16.21
CA VAL A 308 7.97 21.02 16.40
C VAL A 308 6.75 21.90 16.15
N ILE A 309 6.03 21.72 15.04
CA ILE A 309 4.85 22.53 14.71
C ILE A 309 3.74 22.31 15.74
N THR A 310 3.56 21.07 16.21
CA THR A 310 2.58 20.76 17.26
C THR A 310 2.92 21.42 18.59
N TYR A 311 4.20 21.51 18.97
CA TYR A 311 4.60 22.21 20.19
C TYR A 311 4.42 23.73 20.09
N ILE A 312 4.58 24.31 18.90
CA ILE A 312 4.37 25.75 18.68
C ILE A 312 2.88 26.11 18.75
N LYS A 313 2.01 25.26 18.16
CA LYS A 313 0.56 25.50 18.12
C LYS A 313 -0.21 24.20 18.39
N PRO A 314 -0.32 23.77 19.66
CA PRO A 314 -1.06 22.55 19.99
C PRO A 314 -2.55 22.76 19.78
N ASP A 315 -3.20 21.82 19.09
CA ASP A 315 -4.65 21.74 19.04
C ASP A 315 -5.14 20.80 20.18
N ASN A 316 -6.46 20.67 20.37
CA ASN A 316 -7.01 19.72 21.34
C ASN A 316 -8.26 19.08 20.74
N PHE A 317 -8.06 17.98 20.03
CA PHE A 317 -9.16 17.29 19.34
C PHE A 317 -9.98 16.44 20.32
N ASP A 318 -11.31 16.57 20.28
CA ASP A 318 -12.20 15.74 21.10
C ASP A 318 -12.62 14.47 20.35
N TRP A 319 -12.04 13.34 20.77
CA TRP A 319 -12.30 12.02 20.21
C TRP A 319 -13.73 11.52 20.44
N THR A 320 -14.48 12.15 21.34
CA THR A 320 -15.89 11.84 21.62
C THR A 320 -16.77 12.01 20.38
N VAL A 321 -16.35 12.83 19.40
CA VAL A 321 -17.06 13.02 18.14
C VAL A 321 -17.21 11.71 17.34
N PHE A 322 -16.29 10.75 17.49
CA PHE A 322 -16.37 9.45 16.80
C PHE A 322 -17.48 8.56 17.34
N LEU A 323 -17.92 8.76 18.58
CA LEU A 323 -19.06 8.01 19.15
C LEU A 323 -20.39 8.43 18.50
N LEU A 324 -20.47 9.66 17.98
CA LEU A 324 -21.63 10.13 17.22
C LEU A 324 -21.77 9.38 15.88
N LEU A 325 -20.65 9.03 15.23
CA LEU A 325 -20.66 8.26 13.98
C LEU A 325 -21.25 6.86 14.15
N SER A 326 -21.02 6.19 15.29
CA SER A 326 -21.61 4.88 15.56
C SER A 326 -23.13 4.93 15.78
N LYS A 327 -23.65 6.02 16.36
CA LYS A 327 -25.08 6.17 16.64
C LYS A 327 -25.90 6.36 15.35
N VAL A 328 -25.36 7.09 14.39
CA VAL A 328 -25.98 7.32 13.08
C VAL A 328 -26.09 6.04 12.26
N ARG A 329 -25.12 5.12 12.37
CA ARG A 329 -25.16 3.84 11.63
C ARG A 329 -26.29 2.91 12.12
N VAL A 330 -26.67 3.01 13.39
CA VAL A 330 -27.78 2.25 13.99
C VAL A 330 -29.13 2.88 13.61
N GLU A 331 -29.24 4.21 13.58
CA GLU A 331 -30.49 4.88 13.17
C GLU A 331 -30.73 4.79 11.64
N SER A 332 -29.68 4.71 10.81
CA SER A 332 -29.84 4.58 9.36
C SER A 332 -30.36 3.23 8.87
N ASP A 333 -30.35 2.20 9.73
CA ASP A 333 -30.99 0.92 9.42
C ASP A 333 -32.51 0.95 9.65
N ASP A 334 -33.03 1.96 10.38
CA ASP A 334 -34.45 2.06 10.74
C ASP A 334 -35.20 3.26 10.13
N ASP A 335 -34.53 4.33 9.62
CA ASP A 335 -35.25 5.48 9.06
C ASP A 335 -34.68 6.08 7.77
N ASN A 336 -35.56 6.18 6.76
CA ASN A 336 -35.31 6.66 5.41
C ASN A 336 -35.35 8.20 5.34
N SER A 337 -34.56 8.89 6.17
CA SER A 337 -34.55 10.37 6.23
C SER A 337 -33.20 11.00 5.84
N THR A 338 -33.28 11.85 4.82
CA THR A 338 -32.17 12.54 4.16
C THR A 338 -31.81 13.83 4.88
N ASN A 339 -30.92 13.77 5.88
CA ASN A 339 -30.17 14.93 6.35
C ASN A 339 -28.84 14.45 6.94
N SER A 340 -27.71 14.93 6.41
CA SER A 340 -26.38 14.70 7.01
C SER A 340 -26.37 15.24 8.46
N PRO A 341 -26.37 14.37 9.50
CA PRO A 341 -26.63 14.78 10.88
C PRO A 341 -25.38 15.31 11.59
N VAL A 342 -24.20 15.23 10.95
CA VAL A 342 -22.92 15.65 11.55
C VAL A 342 -22.88 17.14 11.89
N ASN A 343 -23.69 17.96 11.21
CA ASN A 343 -23.75 19.40 11.48
C ASN A 343 -24.70 19.80 12.62
N GLY A 344 -25.35 18.84 13.31
CA GLY A 344 -26.50 19.11 14.17
C GLY A 344 -26.32 18.98 15.69
N VAL A 345 -25.29 18.30 16.20
CA VAL A 345 -25.22 17.97 17.64
C VAL A 345 -24.09 18.71 18.32
N LYS A 346 -24.45 19.76 19.08
CA LYS A 346 -23.52 20.62 19.85
C LYS A 346 -23.11 20.07 21.22
N ASP A 347 -23.62 18.91 21.64
CA ASP A 347 -23.52 18.45 23.03
C ASP A 347 -22.78 17.11 23.14
N LEU A 348 -21.44 17.15 22.99
CA LEU A 348 -20.55 15.99 23.13
C LEU A 348 -20.59 15.37 24.53
N ASP A 349 -20.96 16.16 25.54
CA ASP A 349 -21.02 15.74 26.95
C ASP A 349 -22.17 14.76 27.23
N SER A 350 -23.14 14.64 26.32
CA SER A 350 -24.28 13.73 26.44
C SER A 350 -24.00 12.31 25.93
N VAL A 351 -22.83 12.07 25.30
CA VAL A 351 -22.52 10.82 24.61
C VAL A 351 -21.83 9.83 25.54
N THR A 352 -22.59 8.87 26.07
CA THR A 352 -22.06 7.75 26.86
C THR A 352 -21.41 6.70 25.97
N HIS A 353 -20.20 6.26 26.32
CA HIS A 353 -19.51 5.18 25.63
C HIS A 353 -20.34 3.88 25.62
N PRO A 354 -20.44 3.16 24.49
CA PRO A 354 -21.26 1.94 24.38
C PRO A 354 -20.73 0.75 25.19
N TYR A 355 -19.47 0.79 25.62
CA TYR A 355 -18.83 -0.28 26.38
C TYR A 355 -18.80 0.00 27.87
N LEU A 356 -18.94 -1.06 28.68
CA LEU A 356 -18.87 -0.97 30.13
C LEU A 356 -17.50 -0.40 30.58
N PRO A 357 -17.41 0.34 31.71
CA PRO A 357 -16.15 0.93 32.18
C PRO A 357 -15.01 -0.07 32.41
N GLN A 358 -15.33 -1.33 32.72
CA GLN A 358 -14.35 -2.41 32.87
C GLN A 358 -13.75 -2.85 31.53
N GLU A 359 -14.56 -2.90 30.48
CA GLU A 359 -14.10 -3.23 29.11
C GLU A 359 -13.26 -2.09 28.54
N LEU A 360 -13.66 -0.84 28.77
CA LEU A 360 -12.87 0.34 28.43
C LEU A 360 -11.47 0.33 29.06
N LYS A 361 -11.35 -0.08 30.34
CA LYS A 361 -10.04 -0.24 30.98
C LYS A 361 -9.18 -1.30 30.29
N ARG A 362 -9.78 -2.44 29.88
CA ARG A 362 -9.07 -3.50 29.15
C ARG A 362 -8.65 -3.04 27.75
N MET A 363 -9.54 -2.36 27.03
CA MET A 363 -9.25 -1.80 25.70
C MET A 363 -8.18 -0.73 25.76
N ASN A 364 -8.23 0.18 26.74
CA ASN A 364 -7.17 1.19 26.94
C ASN A 364 -5.84 0.54 27.29
N LEU A 365 -5.83 -0.50 28.13
CA LEU A 365 -4.60 -1.24 28.43
C LEU A 365 -4.05 -1.95 27.19
N ALA A 366 -4.90 -2.60 26.40
CA ALA A 366 -4.52 -3.25 25.14
C ALA A 366 -4.02 -2.24 24.10
N ALA A 367 -4.67 -1.08 23.97
CA ALA A 367 -4.26 0.00 23.08
C ALA A 367 -2.92 0.60 23.54
N THR A 368 -2.71 0.78 24.85
CA THR A 368 -1.44 1.27 25.40
C THR A 368 -0.33 0.25 25.19
N LEU A 369 -0.59 -1.04 25.41
CA LEU A 369 0.35 -2.12 25.12
C LEU A 369 0.67 -2.22 23.63
N ALA A 370 -0.33 -2.09 22.75
CA ALA A 370 -0.14 -2.06 21.31
C ALA A 370 0.66 -0.83 20.86
N ALA A 371 0.42 0.34 21.46
CA ALA A 371 1.18 1.56 21.20
C ALA A 371 2.63 1.44 21.69
N ILE A 372 2.88 0.88 22.87
CA ILE A 372 4.22 0.60 23.40
C ILE A 372 4.93 -0.44 22.52
N PHE A 373 4.24 -1.51 22.14
CA PHE A 373 4.78 -2.56 21.27
C PHE A 373 5.13 -2.00 19.88
N SER A 374 4.26 -1.15 19.32
CA SER A 374 4.51 -0.46 18.05
C SER A 374 5.69 0.50 18.17
N ALA A 375 5.81 1.24 19.27
CA ALA A 375 6.94 2.15 19.53
C ALA A 375 8.26 1.39 19.75
N PHE A 376 8.22 0.20 20.34
CA PHE A 376 9.41 -0.62 20.60
C PHE A 376 9.93 -1.32 19.33
N PHE A 377 9.04 -1.66 18.39
CA PHE A 377 9.42 -2.17 17.07
C PHE A 377 9.77 -1.07 16.05
N MET A 378 9.44 0.19 16.34
CA MET A 378 9.83 1.38 15.57
C MET A 378 11.24 1.91 15.92
N GLY A 379 11.94 1.31 16.89
CA GLY A 379 13.26 1.74 17.39
C GLY A 379 14.44 1.02 16.77
#